data_AF-Q93MW1-F1
#
_entry.id   AF-Q93MW1-F1
#
_cell.length_a   1.000
_cell.length_b   1.000
_cell.length_c   1.000
_cell.angle_alpha   90.00
_cell.angle_beta   90.00
_cell.angle_gamma   90.00
#
_symmetry.space_group_name_H-M   'P 1'
#
loop_
_entity.id
_entity.type
_entity.pdbx_description
1 polymer ?
#
loop_
_entity_poly.entity_id
_entity_poly.type
_entity_poly.pdbx_seq_one_letter_code
_entity_poly.pdbx_strand_id
1 'polypeptide(L)'
;MVAETYTDPRRRILLAGEAAHLFAPFGGGRGLNSGVVDATDAATAIAKALAAEDSTAAAAHIDACADDRRAAGRYNRDAAAAALRLMRARDPITFVTRELAGRTAPHFPLAGAWLAMVPPMGRLGMRPGATSIY
;
A
#
# COMPACT_ATOMS: atom_id res chain seq x y z
N MET A 1 -10.61 1.04 -1.32
CA MET A 1 -11.11 -0.34 -1.47
C MET A 1 -9.95 -1.25 -1.86
N VAL A 2 -10.00 -2.53 -1.55
CA VAL A 2 -9.00 -3.55 -1.96
C VAL A 2 -9.78 -4.81 -2.32
N ALA A 3 -9.45 -5.47 -3.44
CA ALA A 3 -10.09 -6.69 -3.88
C ALA A 3 -9.91 -7.85 -2.87
N GLU A 4 -10.90 -8.74 -2.81
CA GLU A 4 -10.86 -9.86 -1.87
C GLU A 4 -9.88 -10.95 -2.30
N THR A 5 -9.64 -11.12 -3.61
CA THR A 5 -8.56 -11.97 -4.13
C THR A 5 -7.85 -11.22 -5.25
N TYR A 6 -6.55 -11.48 -5.42
CA TYR A 6 -5.74 -10.89 -6.50
C TYR A 6 -5.53 -11.87 -7.66
N THR A 7 -5.98 -13.11 -7.50
CA THR A 7 -5.99 -14.13 -8.54
C THR A 7 -7.30 -14.93 -8.51
N ASP A 8 -7.60 -15.60 -9.62
CA ASP A 8 -8.73 -16.53 -9.73
C ASP A 8 -8.34 -17.93 -9.20
N PRO A 9 -9.32 -18.82 -8.91
CA PRO A 9 -9.02 -20.16 -8.38
C PRO A 9 -8.12 -21.01 -9.28
N ARG A 10 -7.99 -20.70 -10.58
CA ARG A 10 -7.12 -21.45 -11.50
C ARG A 10 -5.77 -20.78 -11.75
N ARG A 11 -5.44 -19.66 -11.07
CA ARG A 11 -4.17 -18.93 -11.20
C ARG A 11 -3.86 -18.52 -12.64
N ARG A 12 -4.90 -18.15 -13.39
CA ARG A 12 -4.81 -17.68 -14.79
C ARG A 12 -5.02 -16.18 -14.93
N ILE A 13 -5.45 -15.51 -13.86
CA ILE A 13 -5.71 -14.07 -13.82
C ILE A 13 -4.94 -13.49 -12.64
N LEU A 14 -4.29 -12.34 -12.84
CA LEU A 14 -3.75 -11.50 -11.77
C LEU A 14 -4.35 -10.09 -11.89
N LEU A 15 -4.77 -9.53 -10.76
CA LEU A 15 -5.21 -8.14 -10.67
C LEU A 15 -4.02 -7.25 -10.27
N ALA A 16 -3.92 -6.08 -10.89
CA ALA A 16 -2.89 -5.08 -10.60
C ALA A 16 -3.46 -3.66 -10.64
N GLY A 17 -2.89 -2.74 -9.86
CA GLY A 17 -3.27 -1.34 -9.86
C GLY A 17 -4.73 -1.11 -9.48
N GLU A 18 -5.40 -0.20 -10.20
CA GLU A 18 -6.78 0.22 -9.84
C GLU A 18 -7.83 -0.88 -9.95
N ALA A 19 -7.55 -1.94 -10.74
CA ALA A 19 -8.40 -3.14 -10.76
C ALA A 19 -8.33 -3.93 -9.45
N ALA A 20 -7.23 -3.81 -8.70
CA ALA A 20 -6.97 -4.56 -7.47
C ALA A 20 -7.19 -3.72 -6.20
N HIS A 21 -7.01 -2.41 -6.27
CA HIS A 21 -7.17 -1.50 -5.14
C HIS A 21 -7.44 -0.06 -5.57
N LEU A 22 -8.13 0.69 -4.72
CA LEU A 22 -8.38 2.12 -4.94
C LEU A 22 -8.19 2.87 -3.62
N PHE A 23 -7.28 3.84 -3.60
CA PHE A 23 -6.99 4.64 -2.42
C PHE A 23 -7.53 6.04 -2.56
N ALA A 24 -7.78 6.70 -1.42
CA ALA A 24 -8.07 8.13 -1.45
C ALA A 24 -6.81 8.88 -1.97
N PRO A 25 -6.95 9.88 -2.86
CA PRO A 25 -5.82 10.48 -3.59
C PRO A 25 -5.05 11.49 -2.74
N PHE A 26 -4.58 11.05 -1.57
CA PHE A 26 -3.85 11.85 -0.61
C PHE A 26 -2.47 11.23 -0.39
N GLY A 27 -1.43 12.06 -0.40
CA GLY A 27 -0.06 11.59 -0.15
C GLY A 27 0.75 11.14 -1.38
N GLY A 28 0.61 11.84 -2.51
CA GLY A 28 1.65 11.82 -3.56
C GLY A 28 1.63 10.64 -4.54
N GLY A 29 0.46 10.14 -4.94
CA GLY A 29 0.35 9.19 -6.06
C GLY A 29 0.45 7.70 -5.71
N ARG A 30 0.11 7.30 -4.47
CA ARG A 30 0.17 5.90 -4.00
C ARG A 30 -0.54 4.89 -4.92
N GLY A 31 -1.68 5.24 -5.52
CA GLY A 31 -2.38 4.35 -6.45
C GLY A 31 -1.51 3.99 -7.66
N LEU A 32 -0.92 5.01 -8.30
CA LEU A 32 -0.01 4.82 -9.43
C LEU A 32 1.26 4.09 -9.01
N ASN A 33 1.92 4.53 -7.92
CA ASN A 33 3.18 3.94 -7.47
C ASN A 33 3.00 2.45 -7.09
N SER A 34 1.95 2.12 -6.34
CA SER A 34 1.61 0.73 -6.00
C SER A 34 1.28 -0.08 -7.25
N GLY A 35 0.53 0.49 -8.20
CA GLY A 35 0.17 -0.18 -9.45
C GLY A 35 1.36 -0.53 -10.35
N VAL A 36 2.40 0.30 -10.39
CA VAL A 36 3.65 -0.01 -11.13
C VAL A 36 4.35 -1.22 -10.53
N VAL A 37 4.40 -1.32 -9.20
CA VAL A 37 5.02 -2.47 -8.52
C VAL A 37 4.15 -3.71 -8.70
N ASP A 38 2.83 -3.61 -8.58
CA ASP A 38 1.92 -4.73 -8.86
C ASP A 38 2.14 -5.29 -10.27
N ALA A 39 2.25 -4.42 -11.29
CA ALA A 39 2.47 -4.84 -12.67
C ALA A 39 3.83 -5.54 -12.86
N THR A 40 4.88 -5.01 -12.22
CA THR A 40 6.24 -5.57 -12.29
C THR A 40 6.33 -6.93 -11.61
N ASP A 41 5.74 -7.06 -10.43
CA ASP A 41 5.71 -8.30 -9.66
C ASP A 41 4.83 -9.34 -10.34
N ALA A 42 3.67 -8.95 -10.88
CA ALA A 42 2.81 -9.83 -11.67
C ALA A 42 3.52 -10.35 -12.92
N ALA A 43 4.21 -9.49 -13.67
CA ALA A 43 4.99 -9.91 -14.83
C ALA A 43 6.09 -10.91 -14.45
N THR A 44 6.79 -10.67 -13.33
CA THR A 44 7.81 -11.59 -12.80
C THR A 44 7.21 -12.93 -12.38
N ALA A 45 6.07 -12.91 -11.70
CA ALA A 45 5.37 -14.12 -11.28
C ALA A 45 4.87 -14.95 -12.47
N ILE A 46 4.33 -14.29 -13.49
CA ILE A 46 3.90 -14.94 -14.74
C ILE A 46 5.10 -15.57 -15.45
N ALA A 47 6.23 -14.86 -15.58
CA ALA A 47 7.44 -15.40 -16.20
C ALA A 47 7.96 -16.65 -15.45
N LYS A 48 8.00 -16.60 -14.12
CA LYS A 48 8.38 -17.75 -13.28
C LYS A 48 7.40 -18.92 -13.41
N ALA A 49 6.10 -18.64 -13.45
CA ALA A 49 5.08 -19.67 -13.60
C ALA A 49 5.15 -20.37 -14.97
N LEU A 50 5.46 -19.62 -16.04
CA LEU A 50 5.66 -20.18 -17.38
C LEU A 50 6.93 -21.04 -17.49
N ALA A 51 7.95 -20.74 -16.68
CA ALA A 51 9.21 -21.48 -16.65
C ALA A 51 9.23 -22.64 -15.64
N ALA A 52 8.16 -22.82 -14.86
CA ALA A 52 8.09 -23.83 -13.82
C ALA A 52 7.99 -25.25 -14.43
N GLU A 53 8.59 -26.23 -13.73
CA GLU A 53 8.64 -27.62 -14.17
C GLU A 53 7.27 -28.31 -14.12
N ASP A 54 6.40 -27.88 -13.20
CA ASP A 54 5.06 -28.42 -13.03
C ASP A 54 4.02 -27.34 -12.67
N SER A 55 2.75 -27.76 -12.72
CA SER A 55 1.60 -26.88 -12.46
C SER A 55 1.49 -26.42 -11.00
N THR A 56 2.07 -27.17 -10.05
CA THR A 56 2.05 -26.83 -8.63
C THR A 56 3.04 -25.68 -8.36
N ALA A 57 4.26 -25.80 -8.89
CA ALA A 57 5.27 -24.75 -8.84
C ALA A 57 4.80 -23.48 -9.58
N ALA A 58 4.15 -23.64 -10.73
CA ALA A 58 3.54 -22.53 -11.46
C ALA A 58 2.49 -21.80 -10.61
N ALA A 59 1.56 -22.53 -9.99
CA ALA A 59 0.53 -21.96 -9.13
C ALA A 59 1.13 -21.25 -7.90
N ALA A 60 2.19 -21.82 -7.29
CA ALA A 60 2.86 -21.24 -6.14
C ALA A 60 3.46 -19.85 -6.42
N HIS A 61 4.02 -19.62 -7.62
CA HIS A 61 4.52 -18.30 -8.01
C HIS A 61 3.42 -17.25 -8.12
N ILE A 62 2.26 -17.63 -8.69
CA ILE A 62 1.10 -16.74 -8.83
C ILE A 62 0.49 -16.44 -7.45
N ASP A 63 0.31 -17.45 -6.61
CA ASP A 63 -0.22 -17.30 -5.25
C ASP A 63 0.67 -16.40 -4.40
N ALA A 64 1.99 -16.62 -4.43
CA ALA A 64 2.94 -15.77 -3.70
C ALA A 64 2.85 -14.29 -4.10
N CYS A 65 2.73 -14.02 -5.41
CA CYS A 65 2.54 -12.65 -5.91
C CYS A 65 1.20 -12.07 -5.47
N ALA A 66 0.11 -12.83 -5.62
CA ALA A 66 -1.24 -12.37 -5.27
C ALA A 66 -1.35 -12.05 -3.77
N ASP A 67 -0.81 -12.91 -2.90
CA ASP A 67 -0.84 -12.72 -1.45
C ASP A 67 0.00 -11.51 -1.02
N ASP A 68 1.20 -11.37 -1.58
CA ASP A 68 2.07 -10.24 -1.22
C ASP A 68 1.48 -8.90 -1.67
N ARG A 69 1.03 -8.81 -2.93
CA ARG A 69 0.42 -7.58 -3.47
C ARG A 69 -0.90 -7.23 -2.81
N ARG A 70 -1.72 -8.21 -2.44
CA ARG A 70 -2.94 -7.96 -1.65
C ARG A 70 -2.63 -7.39 -0.28
N ALA A 71 -1.61 -7.91 0.39
CA ALA A 71 -1.22 -7.42 1.70
C ALA A 71 -0.61 -6.00 1.63
N ALA A 72 0.15 -5.69 0.57
CA ALA A 72 0.58 -4.33 0.26
C ALA A 72 -0.61 -3.39 -0.01
N GLY A 73 -1.57 -3.81 -0.83
CA GLY A 73 -2.80 -3.05 -1.10
C GLY A 73 -3.58 -2.73 0.18
N ARG A 74 -3.70 -3.68 1.11
CA ARG A 74 -4.32 -3.47 2.44
C ARG A 74 -3.55 -2.46 3.28
N TYR A 75 -2.22 -2.57 3.31
CA TYR A 75 -1.35 -1.63 4.02
C TYR A 75 -1.52 -0.20 3.49
N ASN A 76 -1.48 -0.03 2.17
CA ASN A 76 -1.64 1.25 1.50
C ASN A 76 -3.04 1.85 1.72
N ARG A 77 -4.10 1.02 1.72
CA ARG A 77 -5.46 1.45 2.07
C ARG A 77 -5.52 2.00 3.49
N ASP A 78 -4.95 1.28 4.45
CA ASP A 78 -5.03 1.64 5.87
C ASP A 78 -4.20 2.89 6.18
N ALA A 79 -3.05 3.04 5.51
CA ALA A 79 -2.25 4.26 5.53
C ALA A 79 -3.02 5.46 4.96
N ALA A 80 -3.65 5.32 3.79
CA ALA A 80 -4.47 6.39 3.19
C ALA A 80 -5.69 6.75 4.05
N ALA A 81 -6.30 5.77 4.72
CA ALA A 81 -7.40 6.02 5.67
C ALA A 81 -6.92 6.76 6.93
N ALA A 82 -5.73 6.46 7.44
CA ALA A 82 -5.12 7.19 8.55
C ALA A 82 -4.79 8.64 8.17
N ALA A 83 -4.18 8.85 7.00
CA ALA A 83 -3.93 10.16 6.41
C ALA A 83 -5.21 11.00 6.35
N LEU A 84 -6.28 10.43 5.79
CA LEU A 84 -7.57 11.10 5.66
C LEU A 84 -8.17 11.48 7.02
N ARG A 85 -8.05 10.60 8.03
CA ARG A 85 -8.50 10.91 9.39
C ARG A 85 -7.75 12.10 9.97
N LEU A 86 -6.43 12.18 9.83
CA LEU A 86 -5.65 13.33 10.29
C LEU A 86 -6.02 14.62 9.55
N MET A 87 -6.18 14.58 8.22
CA MET A 87 -6.55 15.77 7.45
C MET A 87 -7.96 16.26 7.78
N ARG A 88 -8.89 15.34 8.04
CA ARG A 88 -10.25 15.72 8.43
C ARG A 88 -10.34 16.18 9.88
N ALA A 89 -9.53 15.61 10.77
CA ALA A 89 -9.45 15.95 12.19
C ALA A 89 -10.83 16.23 12.84
N ARG A 90 -11.78 15.31 12.65
CA ARG A 90 -13.16 15.49 13.12
C ARG A 90 -13.31 15.30 14.64
N ASP A 91 -12.38 14.59 15.27
CA ASP A 91 -12.35 14.45 16.72
C ASP A 91 -11.46 15.53 17.38
N PRO A 92 -11.80 15.98 18.60
CA PRO A 92 -11.07 17.06 19.27
C PRO A 92 -9.60 16.76 19.53
N ILE A 93 -9.25 15.50 19.80
CA ILE A 93 -7.87 15.10 20.12
C ILE A 93 -7.01 15.25 18.87
N THR A 94 -7.39 14.62 17.76
CA THR A 94 -6.66 14.71 16.49
C THR A 94 -6.55 16.14 16.01
N PHE A 95 -7.61 16.94 16.19
CA PHE A 95 -7.58 18.37 15.86
C PHE A 95 -6.51 19.12 16.66
N VAL A 96 -6.52 19.01 17.99
CA VAL A 96 -5.57 19.72 18.85
C VAL A 96 -4.14 19.23 18.59
N THR A 97 -3.91 17.92 18.48
CA THR A 97 -2.59 17.37 18.20
C THR A 97 -2.04 17.88 16.87
N ARG A 98 -2.85 17.87 15.81
CA ARG A 98 -2.45 18.37 14.49
C ARG A 98 -2.13 19.86 14.52
N GLU A 99 -2.97 20.66 15.18
CA GLU A 99 -2.80 22.11 15.25
C GLU A 99 -1.54 22.48 16.04
N LEU A 100 -1.30 21.82 17.19
CA LEU A 100 -0.09 22.02 17.97
C LEU A 100 1.15 21.60 17.20
N ALA A 101 1.10 20.45 16.53
CA ALA A 101 2.20 20.01 15.67
C ALA A 101 2.46 21.01 14.54
N GLY A 102 1.40 21.59 13.94
CA GLY A 102 1.50 22.58 12.87
C GLY A 102 2.18 23.87 13.31
N ARG A 103 1.79 24.37 14.50
CA ARG A 103 2.37 25.58 15.08
C ARG A 103 3.82 25.40 15.54
N THR A 104 4.17 24.20 15.98
CA THR A 104 5.50 23.89 16.54
C THR A 104 6.48 23.39 15.47
N ALA A 105 6.02 22.91 14.32
CA ALA A 105 6.84 22.38 13.24
C ALA A 105 8.00 23.30 12.77
N PRO A 106 7.86 24.64 12.68
CA PRO A 106 8.97 25.52 12.30
C PRO A 106 10.17 25.47 13.26
N HIS A 107 9.92 25.09 14.51
CA HIS A 107 10.93 25.10 15.58
C HIS A 107 11.31 23.70 16.04
N PHE A 108 10.44 22.72 15.83
CA PHE A 108 10.63 21.33 16.26
C PHE A 108 10.53 20.41 15.04
N PRO A 109 11.66 20.01 14.43
CA PRO A 109 11.69 19.15 13.25
C PRO A 109 10.92 17.83 13.42
N LEU A 110 10.85 17.31 14.65
CA LEU A 110 10.06 16.11 14.97
C LEU A 110 8.55 16.33 14.80
N ALA A 111 8.04 17.52 15.08
CA ALA A 111 6.63 17.85 14.86
C ALA A 111 6.33 17.98 13.36
N GLY A 112 7.23 18.59 12.60
CA GLY A 112 7.17 18.61 11.13
C GLY A 112 7.25 17.21 10.53
N ALA A 113 8.16 16.38 11.02
CA ALA A 113 8.29 14.98 10.62
C ALA A 113 7.01 14.19 10.93
N TRP A 114 6.46 14.32 12.13
CA TRP A 114 5.18 13.68 12.49
C TRP A 114 4.04 14.07 11.53
N LEU A 115 3.92 15.37 11.19
CA LEU A 115 2.97 15.86 10.20
C LEU A 115 3.25 15.38 8.78
N ALA A 116 4.53 15.19 8.41
CA ALA A 116 4.93 14.63 7.12
C ALA A 116 4.82 13.10 7.09
N MET A 117 4.68 12.45 8.25
CA MET A 117 4.55 11.00 8.33
C MET A 117 3.12 10.51 8.22
N VAL A 118 2.15 11.22 8.78
CA VAL A 118 0.78 10.69 8.87
C VAL A 118 -0.01 10.82 7.54
N PRO A 119 0.07 11.92 6.76
CA PRO A 119 -0.65 12.06 5.49
C PRO A 119 0.01 11.41 4.24
N PRO A 120 1.33 11.52 4.00
CA PRO A 120 2.04 10.84 2.91
C PRO A 120 2.49 9.40 3.21
N MET A 121 2.84 9.07 4.46
CA MET A 121 3.65 7.90 4.83
C MET A 121 3.06 7.12 6.02
N GLY A 122 1.75 6.83 5.99
CA GLY A 122 1.09 6.08 7.07
C GLY A 122 1.95 4.92 7.57
N ARG A 123 2.32 4.95 8.86
CA ARG A 123 3.45 4.22 9.47
C ARG A 123 4.71 4.21 8.56
N LEU A 124 5.77 4.86 9.00
CA LEU A 124 7.14 4.87 8.43
C LEU A 124 7.78 3.48 8.17
N GLY A 125 7.05 2.38 8.32
CA GLY A 125 7.54 1.04 8.07
C GLY A 125 7.27 0.61 6.65
N MET A 126 8.28 0.00 6.04
CA MET A 126 8.07 -1.16 5.19
C MET A 126 7.08 -2.11 5.91
N ARG A 127 6.10 -2.70 5.22
CA ARG A 127 5.33 -3.80 5.80
C ARG A 127 6.34 -4.80 6.39
N PRO A 128 6.16 -5.31 7.63
CA PRO A 128 7.11 -6.25 8.20
C PRO A 128 7.37 -7.43 7.23
N GLY A 129 8.63 -7.59 6.82
CA GLY A 129 9.06 -8.60 5.85
C GLY A 129 8.93 -8.24 4.36
N ALA A 130 8.43 -7.05 4.01
CA ALA A 130 8.48 -6.57 2.63
C ALA A 130 9.89 -6.11 2.25
N THR A 131 10.15 -5.95 0.96
CA THR A 131 11.39 -5.37 0.41
C THR A 131 11.19 -3.96 -0.15
N SER A 132 9.93 -3.49 -0.22
CA SER A 132 9.53 -2.19 -0.75
C SER A 132 8.46 -1.53 0.12
N ILE A 133 8.40 -0.19 0.09
CA ILE A 133 7.35 0.62 0.73
C ILE A 133 6.03 0.61 -0.07
N TYR A 134 6.04 -0.05 -1.23
CA TYR A 134 4.90 -0.23 -2.13
C TYR A 134 4.47 -1.68 -2.22
#